data_AF-A0A9E3I323-F1
#
_entry.id   AF-A0A9E3I323-F1
#
_cell.length_a   1.000
_cell.length_b   1.000
_cell.length_c   1.000
_cell.angle_alpha   90.00
_cell.angle_beta   90.00
_cell.angle_gamma   90.00
#
_symmetry.space_group_name_H-M   'P 1'
#
loop_
_entity.id
_entity.type
_entity.pdbx_description
1 polymer ?
#
loop_
_entity_poly.entity_id
_entity_poly.type
_entity_poly.pdbx_seq_one_letter_code
_entity_poly.pdbx_strand_id
1 'polypeptide(L)'
;MKARLVILGIVIVLVCALIPPLVASSSSGGGEKKEFFIKARQYAYDPPRITVNKGDELHIRLASLDVVHGFFLEGHDIDAQIEPGVRQFKLRHPSEGKEFTDVNEVVFTVEHTGKFRYRCSHTCGTLHPFMQGELIVCPNYPFLAASGGTVGVLISTLLVIFLAGKKHKDAMPGGDAQ
;
A
#
# COMPACT_ATOMS: atom_id res chain seq x y z
N MET A 1 -8.28 39.03 14.87
CA MET A 1 -9.12 38.25 13.93
C MET A 1 -8.32 37.35 12.99
N LYS A 2 -7.27 37.85 12.32
CA LYS A 2 -6.46 37.04 11.38
C LYS A 2 -5.86 35.77 12.00
N ALA A 3 -5.31 35.86 13.21
CA ALA A 3 -4.77 34.69 13.93
C ALA A 3 -5.82 33.59 14.20
N ARG A 4 -7.06 33.96 14.58
CA ARG A 4 -8.14 33.00 14.86
C ARG A 4 -8.58 32.25 13.59
N LEU A 5 -8.63 32.94 12.44
CA LEU A 5 -8.93 32.33 11.14
C LEU A 5 -7.84 31.36 10.67
N VAL A 6 -6.57 31.73 10.87
CA VAL A 6 -5.43 30.86 10.55
C VAL A 6 -5.42 29.60 11.41
N ILE A 7 -5.63 29.74 12.73
CA ILE A 7 -5.72 28.60 13.65
C ILE A 7 -6.88 27.68 13.26
N LEU A 8 -8.06 28.23 12.96
CA LEU A 8 -9.21 27.43 12.51
C LEU A 8 -8.91 26.68 11.22
N GLY A 9 -8.26 27.34 10.25
CA GLY A 9 -7.87 26.70 8.99
C GLY A 9 -6.87 25.56 9.18
N ILE A 10 -5.87 25.73 10.05
CA ILE A 10 -4.91 24.67 10.40
C ILE A 10 -5.61 23.49 11.06
N VAL A 11 -6.54 23.76 11.98
CA VAL A 11 -7.31 22.70 12.65
C VAL A 11 -8.15 21.91 11.64
N ILE A 12 -8.83 22.58 10.69
CA ILE A 12 -9.59 21.90 9.63
C ILE A 12 -8.69 20.98 8.81
N VAL A 13 -7.52 21.46 8.38
CA VAL A 13 -6.58 20.65 7.60
C VAL A 13 -6.11 19.43 8.39
N LEU A 14 -5.73 19.60 9.65
CA LEU A 14 -5.27 18.50 10.51
C LEU A 14 -6.38 17.47 10.74
N VAL A 15 -7.60 17.93 11.02
CA VAL A 15 -8.77 17.07 11.21
C VAL A 15 -9.08 16.28 9.94
N CYS A 16 -9.13 16.93 8.79
CA CYS A 16 -9.38 16.26 7.52
C CYS A 16 -8.25 15.30 7.13
N ALA A 17 -6.99 15.58 7.47
CA ALA A 17 -5.87 14.67 7.22
C ALA A 17 -5.87 13.44 8.16
N LEU A 18 -6.36 13.58 9.40
CA LEU A 18 -6.29 12.51 10.41
C LEU A 18 -7.53 11.61 10.45
N ILE A 19 -8.72 12.10 10.10
CA ILE A 19 -9.96 11.29 10.16
C ILE A 19 -9.91 10.08 9.20
N PRO A 20 -9.59 10.21 7.90
CA PRO A 20 -9.61 9.07 6.97
C PRO A 20 -8.72 7.88 7.37
N PRO A 21 -7.43 8.07 7.73
CA PRO A 21 -6.59 6.96 8.17
C PRO A 21 -7.05 6.36 9.52
N LEU A 22 -7.66 7.17 10.40
CA LEU A 22 -8.21 6.67 11.66
C LEU A 22 -9.39 5.72 11.41
N VAL A 23 -10.32 6.10 10.54
CA VAL A 23 -11.47 5.26 10.15
C VAL A 23 -11.02 3.98 9.43
N ALA A 24 -10.00 4.08 8.57
CA ALA A 24 -9.43 2.93 7.87
C ALA A 24 -8.74 1.94 8.83
N SER A 25 -8.08 2.42 9.88
CA SER A 25 -7.49 1.57 10.92
C SER A 25 -8.53 0.73 11.66
N SER A 26 -9.74 1.24 11.85
CA SER A 26 -10.82 0.54 12.56
C SER A 26 -11.60 -0.44 11.69
N SER A 27 -11.41 -0.40 10.37
CA SER A 27 -12.18 -1.18 9.39
C SER A 27 -11.33 -2.12 8.55
N SER A 28 -10.03 -2.24 8.81
CA SER A 28 -9.18 -3.18 8.08
C SER A 28 -9.62 -4.62 8.39
N GLY A 29 -10.38 -5.22 7.47
CA GLY A 29 -10.76 -6.64 7.46
C GLY A 29 -9.56 -7.53 7.19
N GLY A 30 -8.63 -7.55 8.14
CA GLY A 30 -7.50 -8.47 8.19
C GLY A 30 -7.88 -9.77 8.90
N GLY A 31 -7.07 -10.80 8.71
CA GLY A 31 -7.25 -12.11 9.34
C GLY A 31 -7.96 -13.12 8.45
N GLU A 32 -8.20 -12.77 7.19
CA GLU A 32 -8.71 -13.73 6.20
C GLU A 32 -7.56 -14.60 5.69
N LYS A 33 -7.86 -15.88 5.41
CA LYS A 33 -6.95 -16.77 4.70
C LYS A 33 -7.01 -16.47 3.21
N LYS A 34 -5.88 -16.16 2.60
CA LYS A 34 -5.77 -15.82 1.18
C LYS A 34 -4.78 -16.72 0.47
N GLU A 35 -5.27 -17.49 -0.49
CA GLU A 35 -4.46 -18.37 -1.31
C GLU A 35 -4.08 -17.71 -2.62
N PHE A 36 -2.79 -17.77 -2.96
CA PHE A 36 -2.27 -17.34 -4.25
C PHE A 36 -1.45 -18.44 -4.89
N PHE A 37 -1.67 -18.66 -6.18
CA PHE A 37 -0.81 -19.51 -7.01
C PHE A 37 -0.07 -18.63 -8.02
N ILE A 38 1.22 -18.41 -7.77
CA ILE A 38 2.05 -17.54 -8.60
C ILE A 38 2.87 -18.41 -9.55
N LYS A 39 2.67 -18.19 -10.84
CA LYS A 39 3.42 -18.85 -11.92
C LYS A 39 4.57 -17.93 -12.34
N ALA A 40 5.78 -18.45 -12.28
CA ALA A 40 6.97 -17.80 -12.80
C ALA A 40 7.24 -18.27 -14.24
N ARG A 41 7.54 -17.31 -15.11
CA ARG A 41 8.11 -17.55 -16.43
C ARG A 41 9.19 -16.51 -16.68
N GLN A 42 9.99 -16.67 -17.72
CA GLN A 42 11.00 -15.70 -18.09
C GLN A 42 10.40 -14.29 -18.10
N TYR A 43 10.99 -13.46 -17.23
CA TYR A 43 10.77 -12.02 -17.13
C TYR A 43 9.41 -11.58 -16.56
N ALA A 44 8.59 -12.51 -16.07
CA ALA A 44 7.28 -12.17 -15.50
C ALA A 44 6.80 -13.16 -14.44
N TYR A 45 6.05 -12.62 -13.48
CA TYR A 45 5.20 -13.40 -12.58
C TYR A 45 3.73 -13.22 -12.95
N ASP A 46 2.95 -14.27 -12.78
CA ASP A 46 1.50 -14.27 -12.95
C ASP A 46 0.81 -14.85 -11.70
N PRO A 47 0.06 -14.05 -10.92
CA PRO A 47 -0.24 -12.63 -11.18
C PRO A 47 0.99 -11.71 -10.98
N PRO A 48 1.06 -10.57 -11.69
CA PRO A 48 2.11 -9.56 -11.49
C PRO A 48 1.87 -8.68 -10.27
N ARG A 49 0.64 -8.70 -9.72
CA ARG A 49 0.24 -7.95 -8.53
C ARG A 49 -0.76 -8.76 -7.72
N ILE A 50 -0.56 -8.80 -6.41
CA ILE A 50 -1.51 -9.30 -5.42
C ILE A 50 -1.82 -8.20 -4.40
N THR A 51 -3.08 -8.11 -3.99
CA THR A 51 -3.55 -7.09 -3.03
C THR A 51 -4.21 -7.79 -1.84
N VAL A 52 -3.78 -7.43 -0.64
CA VAL A 52 -4.23 -8.03 0.62
C VAL A 52 -4.39 -6.95 1.69
N ASN A 53 -4.98 -7.31 2.82
CA ASN A 53 -5.06 -6.45 4.00
C ASN A 53 -3.98 -6.84 5.00
N LYS A 54 -3.51 -5.87 5.76
CA LYS A 54 -2.72 -6.15 6.96
C LYS A 54 -3.52 -7.08 7.87
N GLY A 55 -2.86 -8.12 8.36
CA GLY A 55 -3.42 -9.17 9.22
C GLY A 55 -3.87 -10.42 8.48
N ASP A 56 -3.98 -10.39 7.15
CA ASP A 56 -4.32 -11.60 6.38
C ASP A 56 -3.24 -12.69 6.53
N GLU A 57 -3.68 -13.95 6.51
CA GLU A 57 -2.81 -15.13 6.45
C GLU A 57 -2.65 -15.55 4.98
N LEU A 58 -1.46 -15.34 4.43
CA LEU A 58 -1.15 -15.63 3.05
C LEU A 58 -0.65 -17.06 2.89
N HIS A 59 -1.24 -17.78 1.94
CA HIS A 59 -0.84 -19.11 1.50
C HIS A 59 -0.37 -19.01 0.05
N ILE A 60 0.94 -18.99 -0.17
CA ILE A 60 1.54 -18.79 -1.49
C ILE A 60 2.10 -20.12 -2.00
N ARG A 61 1.58 -20.56 -3.15
CA ARG A 61 2.14 -21.66 -3.95
C ARG A 61 2.84 -21.09 -5.18
N LEU A 62 3.97 -21.69 -5.52
CA LEU A 62 4.83 -21.24 -6.61
C LEU A 62 5.02 -22.34 -7.63
N ALA A 63 5.10 -21.99 -8.92
CA ALA A 63 5.46 -22.93 -9.98
C ALA A 63 6.23 -22.22 -11.09
N SER A 64 7.23 -22.89 -11.67
CA SER A 64 7.92 -22.40 -12.87
C SER A 64 7.36 -23.07 -14.13
N LEU A 65 7.22 -22.29 -15.19
CA LEU A 65 6.74 -22.75 -16.50
C LEU A 65 7.87 -23.03 -17.51
N ASP A 66 9.11 -22.64 -17.22
CA ASP A 66 10.22 -22.73 -18.18
C ASP A 66 11.58 -23.09 -17.56
N VAL A 67 12.16 -22.21 -16.73
CA VAL A 67 13.51 -22.34 -16.16
C VAL A 67 13.50 -22.21 -14.64
N VAL A 68 14.64 -22.38 -13.99
CA VAL A 68 14.73 -22.12 -12.55
C VAL A 68 14.58 -20.62 -12.29
N HIS A 69 13.64 -20.26 -11.42
CA HIS A 69 13.42 -18.90 -10.96
C HIS A 69 13.64 -18.79 -9.46
N GLY A 70 13.97 -17.58 -9.02
CA GLY A 70 13.85 -17.20 -7.62
C GLY A 70 12.53 -16.51 -7.35
N PHE A 71 12.13 -16.42 -6.09
CA PHE A 71 11.06 -15.57 -5.61
C PHE A 71 11.49 -14.99 -4.27
N PHE A 72 11.99 -13.77 -4.31
CA PHE A 72 12.41 -13.02 -3.13
C PHE A 72 11.36 -11.96 -2.82
N LEU A 73 10.67 -12.08 -1.69
CA LEU A 73 9.66 -11.11 -1.25
C LEU A 73 10.29 -10.10 -0.29
N GLU A 74 10.38 -8.85 -0.75
CA GLU A 74 10.96 -7.76 0.03
C GLU A 74 10.19 -7.52 1.32
N GLY A 75 10.92 -7.36 2.43
CA GLY A 75 10.35 -7.03 3.74
C GLY A 75 9.63 -8.18 4.46
N HIS A 76 9.65 -9.40 3.93
CA HIS A 76 8.94 -10.56 4.52
C HIS A 76 9.85 -11.77 4.77
N ASP A 77 11.17 -11.61 4.63
CA ASP A 77 12.16 -12.65 4.88
C ASP A 77 11.87 -13.98 4.15
N ILE A 78 11.39 -13.89 2.91
CA ILE A 78 11.06 -15.06 2.08
C ILE A 78 11.93 -15.03 0.83
N ASP A 79 12.71 -16.09 0.63
CA ASP A 79 13.47 -16.37 -0.58
C ASP A 79 13.22 -17.81 -1.01
N ALA A 80 12.65 -18.00 -2.21
CA ALA A 80 12.33 -19.31 -2.73
C ALA A 80 13.02 -19.57 -4.07
N GLN A 81 13.44 -20.81 -4.30
CA GLN A 81 13.91 -21.33 -5.58
C GLN A 81 12.85 -22.26 -6.16
N ILE A 82 12.40 -21.95 -7.38
CA ILE A 82 11.30 -22.62 -8.07
C ILE A 82 11.87 -23.31 -9.31
N GLU A 83 11.82 -24.64 -9.33
CA GLU A 83 12.30 -25.45 -10.44
C GLU A 83 11.13 -25.83 -11.39
N PRO A 84 11.37 -25.92 -12.71
CA PRO A 84 10.33 -26.31 -13.65
C PRO A 84 9.97 -27.80 -13.53
N GLY A 85 8.70 -28.13 -13.74
CA GLY A 85 8.22 -29.53 -13.76
C GLY A 85 7.98 -30.16 -12.38
N VAL A 86 8.28 -29.46 -11.30
CA VAL A 86 7.99 -29.88 -9.91
C VAL A 86 6.99 -28.94 -9.25
N ARG A 87 6.18 -29.48 -8.32
CA ARG A 87 5.21 -28.69 -7.54
C ARG A 87 5.78 -28.15 -6.23
N GLN A 88 6.84 -28.79 -5.73
CA GLN A 88 7.57 -28.33 -4.56
C GLN A 88 8.57 -27.26 -4.99
N PHE A 89 8.89 -26.38 -4.05
CA PHE A 89 9.92 -25.39 -4.22
C PHE A 89 10.75 -25.32 -2.94
N LYS A 90 11.97 -24.82 -3.09
CA LYS A 90 12.91 -24.67 -2.00
C LYS A 90 12.71 -23.32 -1.35
N LEU A 91 12.49 -23.26 -0.04
CA LEU A 91 12.30 -22.04 0.73
C LEU A 91 13.47 -21.83 1.70
N ARG A 92 13.88 -20.58 1.86
CA ARG A 92 14.81 -20.12 2.89
C ARG A 92 14.33 -18.80 3.48
N HIS A 93 14.70 -18.58 4.75
CA HIS A 93 14.61 -17.31 5.45
C HIS A 93 16.00 -16.63 5.45
N PRO A 94 16.22 -15.59 4.60
CA PRO A 94 17.51 -14.91 4.49
C PRO A 94 18.12 -14.46 5.81
N SER A 95 17.29 -14.03 6.76
CA SER A 95 17.73 -13.52 8.07
C SER A 95 18.24 -14.64 8.99
N GLU A 96 17.83 -15.89 8.77
CA GLU A 96 18.24 -17.03 9.61
C GLU A 96 19.55 -17.69 9.14
N GLY A 97 20.02 -17.38 7.92
CA GLY A 97 21.24 -17.96 7.36
C GLY A 97 21.19 -19.48 7.14
N LYS A 98 20.00 -20.09 7.22
CA LYS A 98 19.81 -21.53 7.03
C LYS A 98 19.84 -21.93 5.55
N GLU A 99 20.01 -23.22 5.30
CA GLU A 99 19.91 -23.79 3.96
C GLU A 99 18.45 -23.81 3.46
N PHE A 100 18.30 -24.03 2.15
CA PHE A 100 17.00 -24.20 1.52
C PHE A 100 16.32 -25.49 1.98
N THR A 101 15.01 -25.44 2.18
CA THR A 101 14.17 -26.58 2.58
C THR A 101 13.01 -26.76 1.60
N ASP A 102 12.69 -28.00 1.24
CA ASP A 102 11.59 -28.28 0.31
C ASP A 102 10.23 -28.09 1.00
N VAL A 103 9.39 -27.26 0.39
CA VAL A 103 8.03 -26.96 0.84
C VAL A 103 7.04 -27.01 -0.32
N ASN A 104 5.75 -27.21 -0.02
CA ASN A 104 4.68 -27.14 -1.01
C ASN A 104 4.06 -25.73 -1.09
N GLU A 105 4.17 -24.96 -0.02
CA GLU A 105 3.58 -23.64 0.14
C GLU A 105 4.34 -22.81 1.17
N VAL A 106 4.23 -21.50 1.06
CA VAL A 106 4.71 -20.52 2.04
C VAL A 106 3.51 -19.94 2.75
N VAL A 107 3.51 -20.03 4.08
CA VAL A 107 2.43 -19.50 4.92
C VAL A 107 2.98 -18.43 5.85
N PHE A 108 2.42 -17.23 5.81
CA PHE A 108 2.79 -16.15 6.73
C PHE A 108 1.67 -15.14 6.91
N THR A 109 1.71 -14.42 8.04
CA THR A 109 0.78 -13.34 8.34
C THR A 109 1.35 -12.00 7.87
N VAL A 110 0.51 -11.17 7.25
CA VAL A 110 0.93 -9.87 6.70
C VAL A 110 0.93 -8.80 7.79
N GLU A 111 2.09 -8.42 8.30
CA GLU A 111 2.18 -7.52 9.46
C GLU A 111 2.27 -6.04 9.10
N HIS A 112 2.82 -5.72 7.93
CA HIS A 112 3.17 -4.35 7.55
C HIS A 112 2.39 -3.88 6.32
N THR A 113 1.73 -2.73 6.44
CA THR A 113 1.09 -2.05 5.31
C THR A 113 2.14 -1.43 4.39
N GLY A 114 1.90 -1.46 3.10
CA GLY A 114 2.81 -0.87 2.13
C GLY A 114 2.77 -1.55 0.77
N LYS A 115 3.73 -1.17 -0.07
CA LYS A 115 3.97 -1.79 -1.36
C LYS A 115 5.30 -2.52 -1.29
N PHE A 116 5.27 -3.82 -1.45
CA PHE A 116 6.44 -4.69 -1.45
C PHE A 116 6.59 -5.29 -2.84
N ARG A 117 7.84 -5.52 -3.27
CA ARG A 117 8.10 -6.20 -4.53
C ARG A 117 8.51 -7.63 -4.25
N TYR A 118 8.06 -8.54 -5.11
CA TYR A 118 8.73 -9.83 -5.25
C TYR A 118 9.51 -9.83 -6.55
N ARG A 119 10.76 -10.28 -6.48
CA ARG A 119 11.71 -10.28 -7.60
C ARG A 119 12.40 -11.62 -7.72
N CYS A 120 12.94 -11.89 -8.91
CA CYS A 120 13.72 -13.10 -9.11
C CYS A 120 15.07 -12.98 -8.40
N SER A 121 15.42 -13.92 -7.52
CA SER A 121 16.73 -14.00 -6.85
C SER A 121 17.76 -14.88 -7.59
N HIS A 122 17.33 -15.58 -8.65
CA HIS A 122 18.19 -16.43 -9.48
C HIS A 122 18.29 -15.92 -10.91
N THR A 123 19.50 -15.90 -11.47
CA THR A 123 19.72 -15.49 -12.86
C THR A 123 18.96 -16.41 -13.83
N CYS A 124 17.83 -15.93 -14.36
CA CYS A 124 16.89 -16.70 -15.18
C CYS A 124 16.86 -16.28 -16.67
N GLY A 125 17.78 -15.41 -17.09
CA GLY A 125 17.93 -14.95 -18.48
C GLY A 125 18.39 -13.50 -18.58
N THR A 126 18.44 -12.96 -19.80
CA THR A 126 18.97 -11.61 -20.10
C THR A 126 18.16 -10.48 -19.46
N LEU A 127 16.83 -10.61 -19.41
CA LEU A 127 15.95 -9.62 -18.78
C LEU A 127 15.62 -9.93 -17.31
N HIS A 128 16.46 -10.72 -16.64
CA HIS A 128 16.30 -11.09 -15.21
C HIS A 128 16.02 -9.89 -14.27
N PRO A 129 16.71 -8.73 -14.37
CA PRO A 129 16.46 -7.60 -13.46
C PRO A 129 15.05 -6.99 -13.54
N PHE A 130 14.35 -7.22 -14.66
CA PHE A 130 13.00 -6.69 -14.89
C PHE A 130 11.90 -7.66 -14.44
N MET A 131 12.26 -8.87 -14.01
CA MET A 131 11.32 -9.86 -13.49
C MET A 131 10.86 -9.49 -12.08
N GLN A 132 9.78 -8.72 -12.01
CA GLN A 132 9.22 -8.16 -10.77
C GLN A 132 7.70 -8.31 -10.72
N GLY A 133 7.17 -8.44 -9.51
CA GLY A 133 5.75 -8.25 -9.23
C GLY A 133 5.57 -7.54 -7.89
N GLU A 134 4.31 -7.31 -7.51
CA GLU A 134 3.96 -6.40 -6.42
C GLU A 134 2.98 -7.06 -5.42
N LEU A 135 3.32 -7.00 -4.14
CA LEU A 135 2.41 -7.25 -3.03
C LEU A 135 1.96 -5.89 -2.46
N ILE A 136 0.68 -5.58 -2.59
CA ILE A 136 0.06 -4.38 -2.02
C ILE A 136 -0.67 -4.77 -0.73
N VAL A 137 -0.26 -4.18 0.37
CA VAL A 137 -0.88 -4.39 1.68
C VAL A 137 -1.64 -3.14 2.11
N CYS A 138 -2.96 -3.27 2.14
CA CYS A 138 -3.89 -2.24 2.58
C CYS A 138 -4.00 -2.15 4.11
N PRO A 139 -4.43 -0.98 4.65
CA PRO A 139 -4.77 0.25 3.92
C PRO A 139 -3.56 1.17 3.65
N ASN A 140 -3.67 2.01 2.62
CA ASN A 140 -2.65 3.01 2.27
C ASN A 140 -2.84 4.29 3.10
N TYR A 141 -2.34 4.29 4.34
CA TYR A 141 -2.48 5.42 5.26
C TYR A 141 -1.94 6.75 4.71
N PRO A 142 -0.74 6.82 4.08
CA PRO A 142 -0.25 8.08 3.52
C PRO A 142 -1.18 8.67 2.46
N PHE A 143 -1.74 7.84 1.58
CA PHE A 143 -2.70 8.30 0.56
C PHE A 143 -3.98 8.84 1.19
N LEU A 144 -4.53 8.14 2.19
CA LEU A 144 -5.73 8.58 2.91
C LEU A 144 -5.49 9.90 3.65
N ALA A 145 -4.34 10.04 4.31
CA ALA A 145 -3.99 11.27 4.99
C ALA A 145 -3.78 12.43 4.02
N ALA A 146 -3.09 12.20 2.89
CA ALA A 146 -2.84 13.21 1.89
C ALA A 146 -4.15 13.69 1.22
N SER A 147 -5.00 12.76 0.80
CA SER A 147 -6.30 13.10 0.19
C SER A 147 -7.19 13.89 1.16
N GLY A 148 -7.25 13.47 2.42
CA GLY A 148 -7.94 14.21 3.48
C GLY A 148 -7.36 15.60 3.71
N GLY A 149 -6.04 15.73 3.75
CA GLY A 149 -5.34 17.02 3.85
C GLY A 149 -5.67 17.96 2.70
N THR A 150 -5.68 17.48 1.45
CA THR A 150 -6.06 18.28 0.27
C THR A 150 -7.49 18.80 0.38
N VAL A 151 -8.43 17.94 0.81
CA VAL A 151 -9.81 18.35 1.06
C VAL A 151 -9.89 19.41 2.17
N GLY A 152 -9.14 19.23 3.26
CA GLY A 152 -9.06 20.19 4.35
C GLY A 152 -8.54 21.55 3.92
N VAL A 153 -7.53 21.59 3.03
CA VAL A 153 -7.01 22.83 2.45
C VAL A 153 -8.10 23.54 1.63
N LEU A 154 -8.80 22.82 0.76
CA LEU A 154 -9.90 23.37 -0.03
C LEU A 154 -11.01 23.96 0.85
N ILE A 155 -11.45 23.22 1.87
CA ILE A 155 -12.49 23.68 2.82
C ILE A 155 -12.03 24.94 3.56
N SER A 156 -10.80 24.93 4.07
CA SER A 156 -10.20 26.06 4.78
C SER A 156 -10.14 27.31 3.89
N THR A 157 -9.68 27.18 2.64
CA THR A 157 -9.60 28.29 1.69
C THR A 157 -10.99 28.86 1.36
N LEU A 158 -11.97 28.01 1.06
CA LEU A 158 -13.34 28.45 0.77
C LEU A 158 -13.98 29.16 1.96
N LEU A 159 -13.75 28.67 3.18
CA LEU A 159 -14.26 29.28 4.41
C LEU A 159 -13.65 30.67 4.64
N VAL A 160 -12.34 30.83 4.39
CA VAL A 160 -11.68 32.15 4.49
C VAL A 160 -12.25 33.13 3.46
N ILE A 161 -12.44 32.70 2.21
CA ILE A 161 -13.04 33.53 1.15
C ILE A 161 -14.47 33.96 1.54
N PHE A 162 -15.28 33.02 2.01
CA PHE A 162 -16.66 33.30 2.42
C PHE A 162 -16.73 34.30 3.58
N LEU A 163 -15.91 34.11 4.62
CA LEU A 163 -15.89 35.01 5.78
C LEU A 163 -15.33 36.39 5.43
N ALA A 164 -14.34 36.47 4.53
CA ALA A 164 -13.85 37.74 4.01
C ALA A 164 -14.92 38.48 3.20
N GLY A 165 -15.67 37.76 2.35
CA GLY A 165 -16.80 38.30 1.59
C GLY A 165 -17.92 38.83 2.50
N LYS A 166 -18.27 38.09 3.57
CA LYS A 166 -19.25 38.54 4.57
C LYS A 166 -18.81 39.83 5.26
N LYS A 167 -17.54 39.89 5.70
CA LYS A 167 -17.00 41.10 6.32
C LYS A 167 -17.03 42.32 5.39
N HIS A 168 -16.80 42.13 4.09
CA HIS A 168 -16.88 43.20 3.10
C HIS A 168 -18.33 43.69 2.91
N LYS A 169 -19.29 42.77 2.87
CA LYS A 169 -20.72 43.10 2.77
C LYS A 169 -21.21 43.86 4.01
N ASP A 170 -20.82 43.42 5.20
CA ASP A 170 -21.20 44.05 6.48
C ASP A 170 -20.54 45.44 6.68
N ALA A 171 -19.45 45.73 5.95
CA ALA A 171 -18.73 47.00 6.01
C ALA A 171 -19.23 48.05 5.00
N MET A 172 -20.11 47.69 4.07
CA MET A 172 -20.88 48.68 3.31
C MET A 172 -22.14 49.01 4.12
N PRO A 173 -22.23 50.20 4.75
CA PRO A 173 -23.53 50.66 5.24
C PRO A 173 -24.48 50.69 4.06
N GLY A 174 -25.72 50.25 4.27
CA GLY A 174 -26.79 50.39 3.28
C GLY A 174 -26.81 51.83 2.77
N GLY A 175 -26.32 52.03 1.55
CA GLY A 175 -26.96 52.96 0.65
C GLY A 175 -28.30 52.34 0.34
N ASP A 176 -29.27 52.57 1.22
CA ASP A 176 -30.67 52.36 0.91
C ASP A 176 -30.92 53.23 -0.33
N ALA A 177 -31.03 52.55 -1.46
CA ALA A 177 -31.51 53.12 -2.69
C ALA A 177 -32.92 53.66 -2.42
N GLN A 178 -33.09 54.95 -2.68
CA GLN A 178 -34.37 55.55 -3.02
C GLN A 178 -35.03 54.80 -4.18
#